data_AF-A0A554XQI8-F1
#
_entry.id   AF-A0A554XQI8-F1
#
_cell.length_a   1.000
_cell.length_b   1.000
_cell.length_c   1.000
_cell.angle_alpha   90.00
_cell.angle_beta   90.00
_cell.angle_gamma   90.00
#
_symmetry.space_group_name_H-M   'P 1'
#
loop_
_entity.id
_entity.type
_entity.pdbx_description
1 polymer ?
#
loop_
_entity_poly.entity_id
_entity_poly.type
_entity_poly.pdbx_seq_one_letter_code
_entity_poly.pdbx_strand_id
1 'polypeptide(L)' 'MLNISVSPNAASVCFLWQVVEMTSIPQKYFLSAQACSGILVRAARRGKKLPALLNLVLTQQTDMQD' A
#
# COMPACT_ATOMS: atom_id res chain seq x y z
N MET A 1 37.08 3.85 -12.37
CA MET A 1 36.38 2.57 -12.57
C MET A 1 34.95 2.75 -12.10
N LEU A 2 33.96 2.70 -12.98
CA LEU A 2 32.55 2.87 -12.60
C LEU A 2 32.08 1.56 -11.96
N ASN A 3 31.73 1.59 -10.67
CA ASN A 3 31.12 0.44 -10.01
C ASN A 3 29.70 0.29 -10.54
N ILE A 4 29.54 -0.42 -11.65
CA ILE A 4 28.24 -0.93 -12.08
C ILE A 4 27.85 -2.04 -11.10
N SER A 5 27.30 -1.66 -9.95
CA SER A 5 26.45 -2.58 -9.20
C SER A 5 25.29 -2.89 -10.13
N VAL A 6 25.42 -3.97 -10.91
CA VAL A 6 24.36 -4.51 -11.75
C VAL A 6 23.13 -4.64 -10.84
N SER A 7 22.12 -3.82 -11.10
CA SER A 7 20.82 -4.03 -10.48
C SER A 7 20.38 -5.43 -10.88
N PRO A 8 20.03 -6.33 -9.94
CA PRO A 8 19.60 -7.69 -10.23
C PRO A 8 18.40 -7.76 -11.19
N ASN A 9 17.75 -6.62 -11.46
CA ASN A 9 16.68 -6.47 -12.44
C ASN A 9 17.04 -6.96 -13.86
N ALA A 10 18.35 -7.09 -14.18
CA ALA A 10 18.81 -7.58 -15.49
C ALA A 10 18.96 -9.12 -15.56
N ALA A 11 18.98 -9.84 -14.43
CA ALA A 11 19.08 -11.29 -14.38
C ALA A 11 17.68 -11.88 -14.18
N SER A 12 17.18 -12.62 -15.19
CA SER A 12 15.90 -13.35 -15.24
C SER A 12 14.92 -12.98 -14.11
N VAL A 13 14.30 -11.82 -14.30
CA VAL A 13 13.38 -11.18 -13.38
C VAL A 13 12.31 -12.18 -12.93
N CYS A 14 12.24 -12.49 -11.64
CA CYS A 14 11.02 -13.06 -11.08
C CYS A 14 9.89 -12.07 -11.32
N PHE A 15 8.85 -12.49 -12.01
CA PHE A 15 7.66 -11.67 -12.16
C PHE A 15 7.02 -11.47 -10.79
N LEU A 16 6.54 -10.26 -10.49
CA LEU A 16 5.94 -9.95 -9.20
C LEU A 16 4.86 -10.97 -8.80
N TRP A 17 4.03 -11.43 -9.74
CA TRP A 17 2.99 -12.42 -9.46
C TRP A 17 3.53 -13.78 -9.00
N GLN A 18 4.80 -14.11 -9.28
CA GLN A 18 5.42 -15.37 -8.83
C GLN A 18 5.77 -15.34 -7.34
N VAL A 19 5.89 -14.15 -6.75
CA VAL A 19 6.28 -13.95 -5.34
C VAL A 19 5.14 -13.34 -4.53
N VAL A 20 4.21 -12.65 -5.18
CA VAL A 20 3.03 -12.07 -4.53
C VAL A 20 2.03 -13.17 -4.19
N GLU A 21 1.87 -13.41 -2.91
CA GLU A 21 0.82 -14.27 -2.37
C GLU A 21 -0.55 -13.61 -2.62
N MET A 22 -1.32 -14.14 -3.57
CA MET A 22 -2.67 -13.66 -3.90
C MET A 22 -3.77 -14.22 -2.97
N THR A 23 -3.39 -15.10 -2.04
CA THR A 23 -4.28 -15.79 -1.10
C THR A 23 -4.41 -15.03 0.22
N SER A 24 -5.04 -15.66 1.23
CA SER A 24 -5.33 -15.10 2.56
C SER A 24 -4.18 -14.27 3.13
N ILE A 25 -4.29 -12.95 3.04
CA ILE A 25 -3.27 -12.02 3.53
C ILE A 25 -3.31 -12.01 5.07
N PRO A 26 -2.19 -12.27 5.76
CA PRO A 26 -2.16 -12.21 7.22
C PRO A 26 -2.54 -10.82 7.75
N GLN A 27 -3.35 -10.76 8.82
CA GLN A 27 -3.84 -9.51 9.40
C GLN A 27 -2.74 -8.52 9.81
N LYS A 28 -1.53 -9.00 10.12
CA LYS A 28 -0.37 -8.15 10.45
C LYS A 28 0.03 -7.20 9.30
N TYR A 29 -0.43 -7.48 8.07
CA TYR A 29 -0.20 -6.65 6.89
C TYR A 29 -1.38 -5.72 6.58
N PHE A 30 -2.45 -5.74 7.37
CA PHE A 30 -3.58 -4.84 7.18
C PHE A 30 -3.22 -3.45 7.72
N LEU A 31 -3.88 -2.43 7.18
CA LEU A 31 -3.69 -1.07 7.66
C LEU A 31 -4.25 -0.94 9.07
N SER A 32 -3.49 -0.29 9.96
CA SER A 32 -4.04 0.18 11.22
C SER A 32 -4.97 1.36 10.97
N ALA A 33 -5.90 1.61 11.89
CA ALA A 33 -6.82 2.72 11.74
C ALA A 33 -6.12 4.10 11.81
N GLN A 34 -4.99 4.22 12.53
CA GLN A 34 -4.10 5.38 12.42
C GLN A 34 -3.50 5.56 11.01
N ALA A 35 -3.12 4.46 10.35
CA ALA A 35 -2.65 4.52 8.96
C ALA A 35 -3.79 4.94 8.02
N CYS A 36 -5.02 4.45 8.23
CA CYS A 36 -6.22 4.84 7.48
C CYS A 36 -6.48 6.36 7.60
N SER A 37 -6.47 6.90 8.82
CA SER A 37 -6.60 8.34 9.07
C SER A 37 -5.50 9.15 8.36
N GLY A 38 -4.26 8.68 8.46
CA GLY A 38 -3.13 9.33 7.78
C GLY A 38 -3.26 9.35 6.25
N ILE A 39 -3.91 8.35 5.64
CA ILE A 39 -4.20 8.35 4.20
C ILE A 39 -5.24 9.42 3.85
N LEU A 40 -6.32 9.53 4.63
CA LEU A 40 -7.36 10.54 4.43
C LEU A 40 -6.78 11.97 4.51
N VAL A 41 -5.98 12.24 5.55
CA VAL A 41 -5.30 13.54 5.73
C VAL A 41 -4.38 13.85 4.54
N ARG A 42 -3.60 12.88 4.08
CA ARG A 42 -2.69 13.06 2.93
C ARG A 42 -3.44 13.28 1.62
N ALA A 43 -4.57 12.59 1.41
CA ALA A 43 -5.40 12.77 0.23
C ALA A 43 -5.99 14.18 0.17
N ALA A 44 -6.56 14.65 1.30
CA ALA A 44 -7.07 16.00 1.45
C ALA A 44 -5.99 17.06 1.22
N ARG A 45 -4.83 16.92 1.87
CA ARG A 45 -3.69 17.84 1.70
C ARG A 45 -3.18 17.92 0.26
N ARG A 46 -3.26 16.82 -0.49
CA ARG A 46 -2.83 16.74 -1.89
C ARG A 46 -3.92 17.16 -2.88
N GLY A 47 -5.14 17.49 -2.42
CA GLY A 47 -6.29 17.77 -3.28
C GLY A 47 -6.69 16.59 -4.17
N LYS A 48 -6.33 15.36 -3.78
CA LYS A 48 -6.63 14.15 -4.56
C LYS A 48 -7.89 13.49 -4.04
N LYS A 49 -8.83 13.20 -4.95
CA LYS A 49 -10.01 12.40 -4.63
C LYS A 49 -9.63 10.93 -4.61
N LEU A 50 -9.95 10.26 -3.51
CA LEU A 50 -9.83 8.81 -3.41
C LEU A 50 -10.97 8.12 -4.18
N PRO A 51 -10.76 6.92 -4.73
CA PRO A 51 -11.85 6.10 -5.25
C PRO A 51 -12.92 5.88 -4.17
N ALA A 52 -14.20 5.88 -4.56
CA ALA A 52 -15.32 5.89 -3.62
C ALA A 52 -15.28 4.75 -2.60
N LEU A 53 -15.04 3.51 -3.06
CA LEU A 53 -14.95 2.34 -2.19
C LEU A 53 -13.81 2.46 -1.17
N LEU A 54 -12.64 2.92 -1.63
CA LEU A 54 -11.46 3.10 -0.78
C LEU A 54 -11.75 4.17 0.28
N ASN A 55 -12.33 5.30 -0.12
CA ASN A 55 -12.68 6.37 0.81
C ASN A 55 -13.63 5.88 1.91
N LEU A 56 -14.70 5.15 1.53
CA LEU A 56 -15.69 4.60 2.45
C LEU A 56 -15.08 3.63 3.47
N VAL A 57 -14.23 2.71 3.02
CA VAL A 57 -13.62 1.73 3.94
C VAL A 57 -12.64 2.43 4.88
N LEU A 58 -11.84 3.39 4.39
CA LEU A 58 -10.91 4.13 5.24
C LEU A 58 -11.63 4.94 6.33
N THR A 59 -12.76 5.59 6.01
CA THR A 59 -13.55 6.33 7.01
C THR A 59 -14.18 5.38 8.03
N GLN A 60 -14.76 4.25 7.59
CA GLN A 60 -15.32 3.27 8.52
C GLN A 60 -14.26 2.70 9.47
N GLN A 61 -13.05 2.44 8.98
CA GLN A 61 -11.97 1.94 9.82
C GLN A 61 -11.47 2.97 10.84
N THR A 62 -11.53 4.27 10.52
CA THR A 62 -11.17 5.32 11.49
C THR A 62 -12.23 5.51 12.56
N ASP A 63 -13.50 5.41 12.20
CA ASP A 63 -14.63 5.62 13.12
C ASP A 63 -14.80 4.45 14.12
N MET A 64 -14.27 3.27 13.82
CA MET A 64 -14.26 2.13 14.76
C MET A 64 -13.24 2.24 15.89
N GLN A 65 -12.43 3.30 15.94
CA GLN A 65 -11.37 3.48 16.93
C GLN A 65 -11.71 4.48 18.05
N ASP A 66 -12.95 4.99 18.08
CA ASP A 66 -13.52 5.85 19.14
C ASP A 66 -14.22 5.05 20.26
#